data_AF-A0A447RJU2-F1
#
_entry.id   AF-A0A447RJU2-F1
#
_cell.length_a   1.000
_cell.length_b   1.000
_cell.length_c   1.000
_cell.angle_alpha   90.00
_cell.angle_beta   90.00
_cell.angle_gamma   90.00
#
_symmetry.space_group_name_H-M   'P 1'
#
loop_
_entity.id
_entity.type
_entity.pdbx_description
1 polymer ?
#
loop_
_entity_poly.entity_id
_entity_poly.type
_entity_poly.pdbx_seq_one_letter_code
_entity_poly.pdbx_strand_id
1 'polypeptide(L)' 'MQKKSIYVAYTGGTIGMQRSEHGYVPVSGHLQRQLALMPEFHRPEMPDFTIHEYHPLMDFIRYDPRGLAAHRRRYPQPL' A
#
# COMPACT_ATOMS: atom_id res chain seq x y z
N MET A 1 7.44 9.92 -25.37
CA MET A 1 6.21 9.51 -24.66
C MET A 1 6.29 10.02 -23.23
N GLN A 2 5.18 10.50 -22.66
CA GLN A 2 5.15 10.91 -21.25
C GLN A 2 5.22 9.67 -20.36
N LYS A 3 6.05 9.73 -19.31
CA LYS A 3 6.16 8.65 -18.32
C LYS A 3 4.82 8.53 -17.57
N LYS A 4 4.30 7.30 -17.45
CA LYS A 4 3.04 7.05 -16.73
C LYS A 4 3.27 7.23 -15.23
N SER A 5 2.24 7.70 -14.53
CA SER A 5 2.24 7.81 -13.07
C SER A 5 1.08 7.00 -12.48
N ILE A 6 1.33 6.24 -11.41
CA ILE A 6 0.33 5.42 -10.72
C ILE A 6 0.22 5.78 -9.24
N TYR A 7 -0.97 5.60 -8.69
CA TYR A 7 -1.22 5.77 -7.26
C TYR A 7 -1.49 4.42 -6.59
N VAL A 8 -0.77 4.13 -5.52
CA VAL A 8 -0.89 2.90 -4.74
C VAL A 8 -1.50 3.24 -3.39
N ALA A 9 -2.76 2.84 -3.19
CA ALA A 9 -3.42 2.91 -1.90
C ALA A 9 -3.01 1.68 -1.07
N TYR A 10 -2.01 1.82 -0.21
CA TYR A 10 -1.60 0.75 0.71
C TYR A 10 -2.52 0.73 1.92
N THR A 11 -3.55 -0.09 1.82
CA THR A 11 -4.63 -0.20 2.80
C THR A 11 -4.35 -1.22 3.88
N GLY A 12 -3.37 -2.13 3.72
CA GLY A 12 -3.06 -3.17 4.71
C GLY A 12 -2.63 -4.49 4.08
N GLY A 13 -2.60 -5.55 4.89
CA GLY A 13 -2.21 -6.90 4.46
C GLY A 13 -0.71 -7.19 4.59
N THR A 14 -0.34 -8.45 4.31
CA THR A 14 0.98 -9.00 4.63
C THR A 14 2.12 -8.47 3.77
N ILE A 15 1.82 -7.89 2.59
CA ILE A 15 2.82 -7.42 1.61
C ILE A 15 3.77 -6.34 2.16
N GLY A 16 3.31 -5.52 3.11
CA GLY A 16 4.11 -4.48 3.75
C GLY A 16 4.50 -4.78 5.20
N MET A 17 4.27 -6.01 5.67
CA MET A 17 4.63 -6.40 7.03
C MET A 17 6.11 -6.76 7.16
N GLN A 18 6.70 -6.44 8.30
CA GLN A 18 8.08 -6.79 8.62
C GLN A 18 8.13 -8.13 9.34
N ARG A 19 9.11 -8.98 9.00
CA ARG A 19 9.35 -10.23 9.73
C ARG A 19 9.92 -9.94 11.13
N SER A 20 9.38 -10.60 12.14
CA SER A 20 9.84 -10.58 13.53
C SER A 20 10.03 -12.02 14.05
N GLU A 21 10.55 -12.17 15.27
CA GLU A 21 10.70 -13.48 15.94
C GLU A 21 9.35 -14.21 16.12
N HIS A 22 8.26 -13.47 16.25
CA HIS A 22 6.92 -14.00 16.53
C HIS A 22 5.99 -13.99 15.30
N GLY A 23 6.54 -13.80 14.09
CA GLY A 23 5.77 -13.73 12.84
C GLY A 23 5.85 -12.36 12.15
N TYR A 24 4.88 -12.06 11.27
CA TYR A 24 4.84 -10.80 10.55
C TYR A 24 4.09 -9.74 11.35
N VAL A 25 4.65 -8.53 11.44
CA VAL A 25 4.06 -7.40 12.17
C VAL A 25 3.89 -6.19 11.24
N PRO A 26 2.77 -5.44 11.35
CA PRO A 26 2.62 -4.21 10.59
C PRO A 26 3.59 -3.15 11.14
N VAL A 27 4.41 -2.58 10.26
CA VAL A 27 5.36 -1.52 10.63
C VAL A 27 5.14 -0.35 9.69
N SER A 28 4.76 0.80 10.25
CA SER A 28 4.44 1.96 9.43
C SER A 28 5.65 2.43 8.61
N GLY A 29 5.38 2.73 7.34
CA GLY A 29 6.39 3.12 6.36
C GLY A 29 7.31 1.99 5.91
N HIS A 30 7.13 0.75 6.35
CA HIS A 30 8.05 -0.35 6.02
C HIS A 30 8.04 -0.66 4.52
N LEU A 31 6.85 -0.73 3.91
CA LEU A 31 6.71 -0.98 2.47
C LEU A 31 7.39 0.12 1.63
N GLN A 32 7.20 1.39 1.99
CA GLN A 32 7.80 2.53 1.30
C GLN A 32 9.33 2.49 1.40
N ARG A 33 9.87 2.15 2.57
CA ARG A 33 11.32 1.97 2.76
C ARG A 33 11.86 0.80 1.94
N GLN A 34 11.16 -0.33 1.89
CA GLN A 34 11.57 -1.48 1.08
C GLN A 34 11.59 -1.14 -0.42
N LEU A 35 10.55 -0.51 -0.93
CA LEU A 35 10.46 -0.13 -2.34
C LEU A 35 11.47 0.94 -2.73
N ALA A 36 11.87 1.83 -1.80
CA ALA A 36 12.97 2.77 -2.03
C ALA A 36 14.33 2.07 -2.19
N LEU A 37 14.50 0.89 -1.59
CA LEU A 37 15.74 0.11 -1.63
C LEU A 37 15.81 -0.90 -2.78
N MET A 38 14.71 -1.11 -3.51
CA MET A 38 14.59 -2.09 -4.60
C MET A 38 14.76 -1.41 -5.97
N PRO A 39 15.94 -1.52 -6.64
CA PRO A 39 16.22 -0.82 -7.89
C PRO A 39 15.25 -1.14 -9.03
N GLU A 40 14.65 -2.34 -9.02
CA GLU A 40 13.65 -2.78 -9.99
C GLU A 40 12.44 -1.86 -10.05
N PHE A 41 12.09 -1.14 -8.97
CA PHE A 41 11.00 -0.17 -8.94
C PHE A 41 11.39 1.23 -9.44
N HIS A 42 12.68 1.51 -9.63
CA HIS A 42 13.20 2.80 -10.09
C HIS A 42 13.72 2.75 -11.52
N ARG A 43 13.47 1.65 -12.22
CA ARG A 43 13.89 1.47 -13.61
C ARG A 43 13.20 2.46 -14.55
N PRO A 44 13.84 2.87 -15.68
CA PRO A 44 13.22 3.77 -16.65
C PRO A 44 11.92 3.24 -17.25
N GLU A 45 11.77 1.92 -17.37
CA GLU A 45 10.57 1.28 -17.91
C GLU A 45 9.39 1.26 -16.93
N MET A 46 9.64 1.47 -15.63
CA MET A 46 8.61 1.51 -14.60
C MET A 46 7.91 2.88 -14.58
N PRO A 47 6.58 2.92 -14.35
CA PRO A 47 5.89 4.17 -14.10
C PRO A 47 6.40 4.82 -12.81
N ASP A 48 6.31 6.14 -12.73
CA ASP A 48 6.42 6.81 -11.43
C ASP A 48 5.25 6.37 -10.55
N PHE A 49 5.47 6.24 -9.25
CA PHE A 49 4.41 5.83 -8.33
C PHE A 49 4.43 6.65 -7.06
N THR A 50 3.24 6.89 -6.51
CA THR A 50 3.04 7.46 -5.17
C THR A 50 2.32 6.43 -4.32
N ILE A 51 2.84 6.15 -3.12
CA ILE A 51 2.23 5.22 -2.17
C ILE A 51 1.63 6.01 -1.01
N HIS A 52 0.35 5.81 -0.76
CA HIS A 52 -0.33 6.32 0.41
C HIS A 52 -0.70 5.17 1.34
N GLU A 53 -0.03 5.12 2.49
CA GLU A 53 -0.32 4.19 3.56
C GLU A 53 -1.51 4.68 4.38
N TYR A 54 -2.45 3.78 4.66
CA TYR A 54 -3.63 4.09 5.45
C TYR A 54 -3.35 3.93 6.94
N HIS A 55 -3.90 4.84 7.74
CA HIS A 55 -3.89 4.74 9.20
C HIS A 55 -5.32 4.67 9.76
N PRO A 56 -5.68 3.60 10.49
CA PRO A 56 -4.90 2.36 10.69
C PRO A 56 -4.87 1.48 9.43
N LEU A 57 -3.86 0.61 9.32
CA LEU A 57 -3.84 -0.44 8.31
C LEU A 57 -5.03 -1.39 8.54
N MET A 58 -5.74 -1.72 7.48
CA MET A 58 -6.82 -2.70 7.49
C MET A 58 -6.24 -4.11 7.49
N ASP A 59 -6.50 -4.87 8.55
CA ASP A 59 -6.22 -6.30 8.56
C ASP A 59 -7.24 -7.03 7.66
N PHE A 60 -6.83 -7.31 6.43
CA PHE A 60 -7.66 -7.99 5.43
C PHE A 60 -8.12 -9.40 5.83
N ILE A 61 -7.59 -9.97 6.93
CA ILE A 61 -8.11 -11.22 7.50
C ILE A 61 -9.54 -11.05 8.06
N ARG A 62 -10.03 -9.81 8.21
CA ARG A 62 -11.45 -9.55 8.50
C ARG A 62 -12.14 -8.93 7.28
N TYR A 63 -12.65 -9.77 6.38
CA TYR A 63 -13.59 -9.34 5.34
C TYR A 63 -14.93 -8.94 6.00
N ASP A 64 -15.04 -7.71 6.50
CA ASP A 64 -16.32 -7.10 6.89
C ASP A 64 -16.82 -6.22 5.74
N PRO A 65 -17.92 -6.58 5.06
CA PRO A 65 -18.53 -5.78 3.99
C PRO A 65 -18.82 -4.32 4.39
N ARG A 66 -19.01 -4.05 5.69
CA ARG A 66 -19.23 -2.70 6.21
C ARG A 66 -17.97 -1.83 6.12
N GLY A 67 -16.78 -2.44 6.24
CA GLY A 67 -15.50 -1.74 6.13
C GLY A 67 -15.26 -1.16 4.72
N LEU A 68 -15.57 -1.94 3.69
CA LEU A 68 -15.48 -1.51 2.30
C LEU A 68 -16.47 -0.37 1.98
N ALA A 69 -17.71 -0.47 2.47
CA ALA A 69 -18.70 0.58 2.31
C ALA A 69 -18.30 1.89 3.01
N ALA A 70 -17.68 1.80 4.20
CA ALA A 70 -17.16 2.95 4.92
C ALA A 70 -15.96 3.60 4.19
N HIS A 71 -15.07 2.81 3.59
CA HIS A 71 -13.98 3.30 2.76
C HIS A 71 -14.48 4.08 1.55
N ARG A 72 -15.42 3.52 0.77
CA ARG A 72 -16.00 4.18 -0.42
C ARG A 72 -16.72 5.49 -0.06
N ARG A 73 -17.31 5.59 1.13
CA ARG A 73 -17.89 6.86 1.63
C ARG A 73 -16.83 7.89 2.01
N ARG A 74 -15.72 7.46 2.62
CA ARG A 74 -14.67 8.35 3.13
C ARG A 74 -13.73 8.86 2.04
N TYR A 75 -13.53 8.09 0.96
CA TYR A 75 -12.67 8.46 -0.16
C TYR A 75 -13.39 8.29 -1.53
N PRO A 76 -14.36 9.16 -1.85
CA PRO A 76 -15.01 9.16 -3.15
C PRO A 76 -14.09 9.84 -4.18
N GLN A 77 -13.13 9.11 -4.74
CA GLN A 77 -12.33 9.61 -5.87
C GLN A 77 -12.84 8.99 -7.18
N PRO A 78 -12.94 9.74 -8.29
CA PRO A 78 -13.21 9.17 -9.60
C PRO A 78 -11.96 8.45 -10.13
N LEU A 79 -12.17 7.33 -10.81
CA LEU A 79 -11.15 6.68 -11.64
C LEU A 79 -10.80 7.57 -12.84
#